data_AF-A0A950Y2C6-F1
#
_entry.id   AF-A0A950Y2C6-F1
#
_cell.length_a   1.000
_cell.length_b   1.000
_cell.length_c   1.000
_cell.angle_alpha   90.00
_cell.angle_beta   90.00
_cell.angle_gamma   90.00
#
_symmetry.space_group_name_H-M   'P 1'
#
loop_
_entity.id
_entity.type
_entity.pdbx_description
1 polymer ?
#
loop_
_entity_poly.entity_id
_entity_poly.type
_entity_poly.pdbx_seq_one_letter_code
_entity_poly.pdbx_strand_id
1 'polypeptide(L)' 'MGGATDAAIWDYASRNDCVVISKDADFLYMANLPSAKARLVWVRIGNCRTKALLAAVERLWPKIESGLKAGDRVIELR' A
#
# COMPACT_ATOMS: atom_id res chain seq x y z
N MET A 1 14.73 10.33 -16.30
CA MET A 1 13.29 10.46 -16.62
C MET A 1 12.53 10.05 -15.36
N GLY A 2 12.05 11.06 -14.63
CA GLY A 2 11.69 10.94 -13.21
C GLY A 2 10.24 10.55 -12.99
N GLY A 3 10.03 9.48 -12.23
CA GLY A 3 8.78 9.26 -11.50
C GLY A 3 8.75 10.13 -10.23
N ALA A 4 7.57 10.23 -9.61
CA ALA A 4 7.47 10.76 -8.26
C ALA A 4 8.31 9.88 -7.31
N THR A 5 9.02 10.49 -6.37
CA THR A 5 9.75 9.75 -5.32
C THR A 5 8.75 9.06 -4.39
N ASP A 6 9.17 8.00 -3.70
CA ASP A 6 8.29 7.30 -2.75
C ASP A 6 7.79 8.25 -1.65
N ALA A 7 8.63 9.18 -1.21
CA ALA A 7 8.26 10.24 -0.29
C ALA A 7 7.15 11.16 -0.86
N ALA A 8 7.23 11.54 -2.14
CA ALA A 8 6.20 12.35 -2.78
C ALA A 8 4.88 11.59 -2.93
N ILE A 9 4.94 10.29 -3.27
CA ILE A 9 3.76 9.41 -3.32
C ILE A 9 3.12 9.29 -1.92
N TRP A 10 3.94 9.08 -0.89
CA TRP A 10 3.49 8.94 0.49
C TRP A 10 2.85 10.22 1.04
N ASP A 11 3.47 11.36 0.76
CA ASP A 11 2.95 12.68 1.14
C ASP A 11 1.63 12.99 0.42
N TYR A 12 1.55 12.71 -0.88
CA TYR A 12 0.29 12.81 -1.63
C TYR A 12 -0.79 11.93 -0.99
N ALA A 13 -0.48 10.67 -0.68
CA ALA A 13 -1.46 9.79 -0.08
C ALA A 13 -1.91 10.26 1.31
N SER A 14 -0.96 10.76 2.10
CA SER A 14 -1.22 11.29 3.45
C SER A 14 -2.12 12.53 3.44
N ARG A 15 -2.02 13.38 2.41
CA ARG A 15 -2.82 14.60 2.27
C ARG A 15 -4.23 14.35 1.73
N ASN A 16 -4.41 13.29 0.96
CA ASN A 16 -5.66 12.99 0.26
C ASN A 16 -6.44 11.81 0.85
N ASP A 17 -6.13 11.37 2.07
CA ASP A 17 -6.67 10.16 2.72
C ASP A 17 -6.68 8.93 1.80
N CYS A 18 -5.60 8.79 1.02
CA CYS A 18 -5.42 7.67 0.11
C CYS A 18 -4.63 6.54 0.78
N VAL A 19 -4.77 5.35 0.20
CA VAL A 19 -4.01 4.16 0.58
C VAL A 19 -2.96 3.89 -0.49
N VAL A 20 -1.71 3.70 -0.08
CA VAL A 20 -0.63 3.28 -0.98
C VAL A 20 -0.69 1.76 -1.12
N ILE A 21 -0.70 1.25 -2.35
CA ILE A 21 -0.55 -0.17 -2.65
C ILE A 21 0.80 -0.37 -3.32
N SER A 22 1.72 -1.09 -2.69
CA SER A 22 3.06 -1.28 -3.24
C SER A 22 3.66 -2.65 -2.88
N LYS A 23 4.60 -3.12 -3.69
CA LYS A 23 5.48 -4.26 -3.38
C LYS A 23 6.77 -3.81 -2.70
N ASP A 24 7.10 -2.54 -2.80
CA ASP A 24 8.37 -1.99 -2.32
C ASP A 24 8.39 -1.94 -0.79
N ALA A 25 9.50 -2.37 -0.20
CA ALA A 25 9.71 -2.35 1.24
C ALA A 25 9.94 -0.93 1.76
N ASP A 26 10.31 0.03 0.89
CA ASP A 26 10.55 1.41 1.31
C ASP A 26 9.30 2.07 1.92
N PHE A 27 8.13 1.77 1.36
CA PHE A 27 6.85 2.21 1.92
C PHE A 27 6.54 1.58 3.29
N LEU A 28 7.04 0.38 3.58
CA LEU A 28 6.84 -0.25 4.88
C LEU A 28 7.55 0.56 5.97
N TYR A 29 8.76 1.06 5.72
CA TYR A 29 9.46 1.91 6.67
C TYR A 29 8.67 3.21 6.90
N MET A 30 8.17 3.84 5.84
CA MET A 30 7.34 5.04 5.94
C MET A 30 6.05 4.80 6.73
N ALA A 31 5.36 3.67 6.51
CA ALA A 31 4.14 3.32 7.22
C ALA A 31 4.36 3.02 8.71
N ASN A 32 5.56 2.61 9.11
CA ASN A 32 5.90 2.31 10.50
C ASN A 32 6.27 3.55 11.33
N LEU A 33 6.51 4.70 10.69
CA LEU A 33 6.84 5.93 11.43
C LEU A 33 5.67 6.35 12.34
N PRO A 34 5.91 6.89 13.55
CA PRO A 34 4.84 7.37 14.42
C PRO A 34 3.99 8.48 13.78
N SER A 35 4.60 9.30 12.91
CA SER A 35 3.94 10.41 12.20
C SER A 35 3.17 9.99 10.95
N ALA A 36 3.23 8.71 10.55
CA ALA A 36 2.67 8.27 9.29
C ALA A 36 1.14 8.35 9.28
N LYS A 37 0.59 9.09 8.31
CA LYS A 37 -0.85 9.33 8.15
C LYS A 37 -1.48 8.47 7.05
N ALA A 38 -0.75 8.18 5.98
CA ALA A 38 -1.20 7.25 4.96
C ALA A 38 -1.20 5.80 5.47
N ARG A 39 -2.03 4.97 4.84
CA ARG A 39 -2.07 3.51 5.05
C ARG A 39 -1.37 2.79 3.89
N LEU A 40 -0.79 1.64 4.18
CA LEU A 40 -0.09 0.80 3.21
C LEU A 40 -0.76 -0.57 3.07
N VAL A 41 -1.08 -0.94 1.84
CA VAL A 41 -1.30 -2.33 1.45
C VAL A 41 -0.02 -2.86 0.84
N TRP A 42 0.68 -3.71 1.58
CA TRP A 42 1.96 -4.26 1.16
C TRP A 42 1.77 -5.60 0.47
N VAL A 43 2.11 -5.65 -0.81
CA VAL A 43 1.89 -6.83 -1.65
C VAL A 43 3.12 -7.70 -1.68
N ARG A 44 3.02 -8.89 -1.08
CA ARG A 44 4.08 -9.91 -1.00
C ARG A 44 3.83 -11.11 -1.89
N ILE A 45 3.15 -10.88 -3.01
CA ILE A 45 3.01 -11.85 -4.09
C ILE A 45 4.32 -11.86 -4.88
N GLY A 46 4.84 -13.04 -5.21
CA GLY A 46 6.04 -13.21 -6.04
C GLY A 46 5.96 -12.50 -7.40
N ASN A 47 7.01 -12.63 -8.22
CA ASN A 47 7.05 -11.89 -9.47
C ASN A 47 5.84 -12.27 -10.36
N CYS A 48 5.01 -11.28 -10.68
CA CYS A 48 3.73 -11.49 -11.34
C CYS A 48 3.47 -10.33 -12.29
N ARG A 49 2.85 -10.61 -13.44
CA ARG A 49 2.44 -9.57 -14.38
C ARG A 49 1.42 -8.64 -13.74
N THR A 50 1.32 -7.39 -14.20
CA THR A 50 0.36 -6.39 -13.70
C THR A 50 -1.06 -6.94 -13.62
N LYS A 51 -1.51 -7.69 -14.63
CA LYS A 51 -2.84 -8.32 -14.63
C LYS A 51 -3.06 -9.29 -13.47
N ALA A 52 -2.04 -10.09 -13.15
CA ALA A 52 -2.11 -11.05 -12.04
C ALA A 52 -2.09 -10.33 -10.68
N LEU A 53 -1.33 -9.21 -10.58
CA LEU A 53 -1.35 -8.36 -9.40
C LEU A 53 -2.74 -7.76 -9.15
N LEU A 54 -3.35 -7.18 -10.18
CA LEU A 54 -4.69 -6.59 -10.09
C LEU A 54 -5.73 -7.63 -9.70
N ALA A 55 -5.74 -8.79 -10.35
CA ALA A 55 -6.65 -9.88 -10.01
C ALA A 55 -6.47 -10.38 -8.56
N ALA A 56 -5.24 -10.39 -8.05
CA ALA A 56 -4.99 -10.77 -6.67
C ALA A 56 -5.48 -9.70 -5.68
N VAL A 57 -5.29 -8.41 -5.99
CA VAL A 57 -5.82 -7.30 -5.20
C VAL A 57 -7.35 -7.34 -5.18
N GLU A 58 -8.00 -7.54 -6.32
CA GLU A 58 -9.46 -7.70 -6.42
C GLU A 58 -9.96 -8.87 -5.56
N ARG A 59 -9.31 -10.03 -5.67
CA ARG A 59 -9.66 -11.22 -4.89
C ARG A 59 -9.50 -10.99 -3.38
N LEU A 60 -8.47 -10.25 -2.98
CA LEU A 60 -8.16 -9.96 -1.58
C LEU A 60 -8.83 -8.68 -1.07
N TRP A 61 -9.61 -7.99 -1.91
CA TRP A 61 -10.26 -6.73 -1.58
C TRP A 61 -11.10 -6.79 -0.30
N PRO A 62 -11.89 -7.86 -0.02
CA PRO A 62 -12.64 -7.95 1.23
C PRO A 62 -11.73 -7.93 2.48
N LYS A 63 -10.55 -8.55 2.41
CA LYS A 63 -9.56 -8.53 3.50
C LYS A 63 -8.94 -7.13 3.64
N ILE A 64 -8.60 -6.50 2.52
CA ILE A 64 -8.06 -5.13 2.49
C ILE A 64 -9.07 -4.17 3.13
N GLU A 65 -10.31 -4.19 2.66
CA GLU A 65 -11.38 -3.32 3.15
C GLU A 65 -11.63 -3.52 4.65
N SER A 66 -11.68 -4.76 5.12
CA SER A 66 -11.85 -5.07 6.54
C SER A 66 -10.73 -4.49 7.40
N GLY A 67 -9.47 -4.69 7.00
CA GLY A 67 -8.31 -4.12 7.72
C GLY A 67 -8.33 -2.59 7.71
N LEU A 68 -8.66 -1.97 6.57
CA LEU A 68 -8.76 -0.51 6.48
C LEU A 68 -9.86 0.04 7.41
N LYS A 69 -11.00 -0.64 7.51
CA LYS A 69 -12.09 -0.29 8.44
C LYS A 69 -11.71 -0.50 9.91
N ALA A 70 -10.88 -1.49 10.20
CA ALA A 70 -10.34 -1.73 11.54
C ALA A 70 -9.30 -0.68 11.97
N GLY A 71 -8.85 0.18 11.03
CA GLY A 71 -7.82 1.18 11.29
C GLY A 71 -6.40 0.62 11.12
N ASP A 72 -6.24 -0.56 10.51
CA ASP A 72 -4.92 -1.12 10.25
C ASP A 72 -4.13 -0.19 9.33
N ARG A 73 -2.95 0.19 9.79
CA ARG A 73 -2.05 1.06 9.03
C ARG A 73 -1.28 0.31 7.95
N VAL A 74 -0.98 -0.96 8.19
CA VAL A 74 -0.29 -1.84 7.24
C VAL A 74 -1.08 -3.13 7.09
N ILE A 75 -1.47 -3.44 5.86
CA ILE A 75 -2.17 -4.67 5.50
C ILE A 75 -1.27 -5.48 4.58
N GLU A 76 -0.81 -6.63 5.06
CA GLU A 76 0.04 -7.53 4.28
C GLU A 76 -0.81 -8.51 3.44
N LEU A 77 -0.55 -8.53 2.13
CA LEU A 77 -1.11 -9.49 1.19
C LEU A 77 -0.05 -10.52 0.82
N ARG A 78 -0.34 -11.81 1.05
CA ARG A 78 0.52 -12.93 0.67
C ARG A 78 -0.21 -13.81 -0.35
#